data_AF-A0A956GFM4-F1
#
_entry.id   AF-A0A956GFM4-F1
#
_cell.length_a   1.000
_cell.length_b   1.000
_cell.length_c   1.000
_cell.angle_alpha   90.00
_cell.angle_beta   90.00
_cell.angle_gamma   90.00
#
_symmetry.space_group_name_H-M   'P 1'
#
loop_
_entity.id
_entity.type
_entity.pdbx_description
1 polymer ?
#
loop_
_entity_poly.entity_id
_entity_poly.type
_entity_poly.pdbx_seq_one_letter_code
_entity_poly.pdbx_strand_id
1 'polypeptide(L)' 'MPINQLVMMKRLVNQGIQSAGLGATQLLGTFFDGVARHTREGYAFQQRAFEVGFKQAVRERDEPFGDFGASSYKGPPKES' A
#
# COMPACT_ATOMS: atom_id res chain seq x y z
N MET A 1 -27.19 -19.35 -13.36
CA MET A 1 -26.01 -19.33 -14.26
C MET A 1 -25.21 -20.61 -14.07
N PRO A 2 -24.88 -21.35 -15.13
CA PRO A 2 -24.02 -22.54 -15.06
C PRO A 2 -22.61 -22.21 -14.53
N ILE A 3 -22.09 -23.01 -13.58
CA ILE A 3 -20.79 -22.76 -12.92
C ILE A 3 -19.62 -22.79 -13.92
N ASN A 4 -19.67 -23.68 -14.91
CA ASN A 4 -18.64 -23.78 -15.95
C ASN A 4 -18.46 -22.45 -16.71
N GLN A 5 -19.55 -21.73 -16.98
CA GLN A 5 -19.47 -20.42 -17.64
C GLN A 5 -18.74 -19.40 -16.78
N LEU A 6 -18.99 -19.37 -15.47
CA LEU A 6 -18.28 -18.49 -14.54
C LEU A 6 -16.77 -18.82 -14.46
N VAL A 7 -16.42 -20.11 -14.46
CA VAL A 7 -15.02 -20.55 -14.45
C VAL A 7 -14.29 -20.14 -15.73
N MET A 8 -14.90 -20.33 -16.90
CA MET A 8 -14.33 -19.92 -18.19
C MET A 8 -14.08 -18.40 -18.21
N MET A 9 -15.07 -17.60 -17.79
CA MET A 9 -14.93 -16.14 -17.76
C MET A 9 -13.86 -15.68 -16.76
N LYS A 10 -13.76 -16.28 -15.58
CA LYS A 10 -12.69 -15.97 -14.62
C LYS A 10 -11.31 -16.31 -15.18
N ARG A 11 -11.16 -17.44 -15.87
CA ARG A 11 -9.89 -17.82 -16.50
C ARG A 11 -9.49 -16.85 -17.60
N LEU A 12 -10.45 -16.44 -18.45
CA LEU A 12 -10.21 -15.45 -19.50
C LEU A 12 -9.69 -14.12 -18.93
N VAL A 13 -10.37 -13.57 -17.92
CA VAL A 13 -9.96 -12.31 -17.28
C VAL A 13 -8.62 -12.47 -16.55
N ASN A 14 -8.43 -13.55 -15.80
CA ASN A 14 -7.19 -13.80 -15.06
C ASN A 14 -5.98 -13.89 -16.00
N GLN A 15 -6.13 -14.51 -17.18
CA GLN A 15 -5.04 -14.62 -18.15
C GLN A 15 -4.54 -13.24 -18.58
N GLY A 16 -5.46 -12.30 -18.86
CA GLY A 16 -5.09 -10.92 -19.23
C GLY A 16 -4.33 -10.19 -18.13
N ILE A 17 -4.78 -10.32 -16.87
CA ILE A 17 -4.11 -9.71 -15.71
C ILE A 17 -2.72 -10.34 -15.47
N GLN A 18 -2.61 -11.66 -15.58
CA GLN A 18 -1.34 -12.36 -15.42
C GLN A 18 -0.34 -11.98 -16.51
N SER A 19 -0.77 -11.91 -17.78
CA SER A 19 0.09 -11.47 -18.89
C SER A 19 0.51 -10.01 -18.79
N ALA A 20 -0.27 -9.17 -18.09
CA ALA A 20 0.12 -7.79 -17.78
C ALA A 20 1.24 -7.69 -16.72
N GLY A 21 1.76 -8.82 -16.23
CA GLY A 21 2.94 -8.84 -15.36
C GLY A 21 2.64 -8.88 -13.86
N LEU A 22 1.41 -9.24 -13.45
CA LEU A 22 1.00 -9.28 -12.04
C LEU A 22 2.01 -9.98 -11.13
N GLY A 23 2.54 -11.13 -11.55
CA GLY A 23 3.49 -11.90 -10.74
C GLY A 23 4.81 -11.17 -10.49
N ALA A 24 5.36 -10.50 -11.50
CA ALA A 24 6.60 -9.73 -11.36
C ALA A 24 6.38 -8.52 -10.44
N THR A 25 5.27 -7.80 -10.62
CA THR A 25 4.91 -6.66 -9.77
C THR A 25 4.69 -7.08 -8.32
N GLN A 26 4.07 -8.23 -8.06
CA GLN A 26 3.89 -8.76 -6.70
C GLN A 26 5.23 -9.10 -6.04
N LEU A 27 6.14 -9.76 -6.75
CA LEU A 27 7.47 -10.08 -6.23
C LEU A 27 8.26 -8.82 -5.88
N LEU A 28 8.26 -7.83 -6.78
CA LEU A 28 8.90 -6.54 -6.52
C LEU A 28 8.25 -5.82 -5.35
N GLY A 29 6.93 -5.86 -5.22
CA GLY A 29 6.20 -5.30 -4.09
C GLY A 29 6.65 -5.89 -2.76
N THR A 30 6.74 -7.22 -2.64
CA THR A 30 7.25 -7.88 -1.43
C THR A 30 8.70 -7.53 -1.16
N PHE A 31 9.54 -7.50 -2.19
CA PHE A 31 10.93 -7.12 -2.06
C PHE A 31 11.09 -5.69 -1.52
N PHE A 32 10.41 -4.71 -2.13
CA PHE A 32 10.48 -3.32 -1.72
C PHE A 32 9.85 -3.05 -0.36
N ASP A 33 8.80 -3.78 0.02
CA ASP A 33 8.29 -3.75 1.39
C ASP A 33 9.35 -4.23 2.40
N GLY A 34 10.09 -5.29 2.05
CA GLY A 34 11.24 -5.75 2.83
C GLY A 34 12.32 -4.67 2.96
N VAL A 35 12.70 -4.02 1.86
CA VAL A 35 13.67 -2.92 1.86
C VAL A 35 13.19 -1.77 2.74
N ALA A 36 11.93 -1.32 2.59
CA ALA A 36 11.36 -0.21 3.35
C ALA A 36 11.41 -0.43 4.87
N ARG A 37 11.27 -1.68 5.32
CA ARG A 37 11.38 -2.06 6.74
C ARG A 37 12.82 -2.05 7.28
N HIS A 38 13.84 -2.02 6.41
CA HIS A 38 15.25 -2.08 6.80
C HIS A 38 16.07 -0.86 6.34
N THR A 39 15.41 0.21 5.87
CA THR A 39 16.09 1.50 5.66
C THR A 39 16.29 2.24 6.98
N ARG A 40 17.09 3.30 6.97
CA ARG A 40 17.30 4.14 8.17
C ARG A 40 15.98 4.76 8.65
N GLU A 41 15.14 5.17 7.72
CA GLU A 41 13.81 5.73 7.96
C GLU A 41 12.87 4.67 8.57
N GLY A 42 12.91 3.44 8.05
CA GLY A 42 12.14 2.32 8.59
C GLY A 42 12.49 2.03 10.06
N TYR A 43 13.79 1.97 10.38
CA TYR A 43 14.25 1.81 11.77
C TYR A 43 13.90 3.01 12.65
N ALA A 44 14.03 4.24 12.15
CA ALA A 44 13.65 5.43 12.90
C ALA A 44 12.16 5.44 13.25
N PHE A 45 11.29 5.08 12.30
CA PHE A 45 9.86 4.92 12.55
C PHE A 45 9.57 3.81 13.55
N GLN A 46 10.24 2.66 13.42
CA GLN A 46 10.11 1.55 14.36
C GLN A 46 10.50 1.97 15.79
N GLN A 47 11.66 2.62 15.95
CA GLN A 47 12.16 3.13 17.22
C GLN A 47 11.17 4.13 17.82
N ARG A 48 10.67 5.07 17.02
CA ARG A 48 9.67 6.05 17.46
C ARG A 48 8.37 5.37 17.92
N ALA A 49 7.90 4.37 17.18
CA ALA A 49 6.71 3.60 17.55
C ALA A 49 6.88 2.84 18.88
N PHE A 50 8.09 2.40 19.22
CA PHE A 50 8.39 1.81 20.53
C PHE A 50 8.40 2.85 21.65
N GLU A 51 8.92 4.06 21.40
CA GLU A 51 9.06 5.10 22.42
C GLU A 51 7.74 5.79 22.78
N VAL A 52 6.91 6.14 21.79
CA VAL A 52 5.67 6.91 22.00
C VAL A 52 4.39 6.14 21.72
N GLY A 53 4.53 4.87 21.32
CA GLY A 53 3.41 4.03 20.90
C GLY A 53 3.06 4.22 19.43
N PHE A 54 2.61 3.14 18.80
CA PHE A 54 2.36 3.07 17.35
C PHE A 54 1.36 4.13 16.86
N LYS A 55 0.27 4.38 17.59
CA LYS A 55 -0.76 5.35 17.18
C LYS A 55 -0.21 6.77 17.09
N GLN A 56 0.67 7.15 18.03
CA GLN A 56 1.28 8.47 18.03
C GLN A 56 2.34 8.59 16.93
N ALA A 57 3.14 7.55 16.69
CA ALA A 57 4.08 7.52 15.57
C ALA A 57 3.38 7.62 14.20
N VAL A 58 2.21 6.96 14.03
CA VAL A 58 1.38 7.12 12.81
C VAL A 58 0.85 8.55 12.69
N ARG A 59 0.41 9.17 13.80
CA ARG A 59 -0.01 10.56 13.79
C ARG A 59 1.10 11.50 13.33
N GLU A 60 2.29 11.36 13.88
CA GLU A 60 3.45 12.19 13.51
C GLU A 60 3.85 12.01 12.04
N ARG A 61 3.64 10.83 11.47
CA ARG A 61 3.88 10.54 10.05
C ARG A 61 2.85 11.20 9.12
N ASP A 62 1.57 11.14 9.50
CA ASP A 62 0.44 11.53 8.62
C ASP A 62 -0.01 12.99 8.83
N GLU A 63 0.20 13.56 10.02
CA GLU A 63 -0.19 14.94 10.38
C GLU A 63 0.37 16.00 9.40
N PRO A 64 1.62 15.92 8.91
CA PRO A 64 2.15 16.84 7.90
C PRO A 64 1.39 16.82 6.56
N PHE A 65 0.73 15.70 6.23
CA PHE A 65 -0.04 15.53 5.00
C PHE A 65 -1.52 15.83 5.19
N GLY A 66 -1.96 16.14 6.41
CA GLY A 66 -3.35 16.47 6.75
C GLY A 66 -4.32 15.29 6.66
N ASP A 67 -3.81 14.06 6.52
CA ASP A 67 -4.61 12.86 6.25
C ASP A 67 -4.66 11.85 7.42
N PHE A 68 -4.22 12.24 8.62
CA PHE A 68 -4.30 11.37 9.80
C PHE A 68 -5.75 10.92 10.10
N GLY A 69 -5.93 9.61 10.28
CA GLY A 69 -7.21 9.01 10.65
C GLY A 69 -8.19 8.93 9.48
N ALA A 70 -9.49 9.14 9.72
CA ALA A 70 -10.52 9.12 8.68
C ALA A 70 -10.61 10.46 7.90
N SER A 71 -9.49 11.16 7.76
CA SER A 71 -9.44 12.47 7.11
C SER A 71 -9.89 12.38 5.64
N SER A 72 -10.75 13.30 5.21
CA SER A 72 -11.18 13.47 3.82
C SER A 72 -10.32 14.50 3.06
N TYR A 73 -9.18 14.91 3.63
CA TYR A 73 -8.31 15.92 3.05
C TYR A 73 -7.70 15.43 1.72
N LYS A 74 -7.94 16.16 0.64
CA LYS A 74 -7.49 15.82 -0.74
C LYS A 74 -6.20 16.55 -1.17
N GLY A 75 -5.42 17.05 -0.20
CA GLY A 75 -4.24 17.87 -0.47
C GLY A 75 -4.56 19.35 -0.66
N PRO A 76 -3.52 20.21 -0.74
CA PRO A 76 -3.69 21.62 -1.04
C PRO A 76 -4.21 21.83 -2.47
N PRO A 77 -4.98 22.91 -2.74
CA PRO A 77 -5.42 23.24 -4.09
C PRO A 77 -4.20 23.35 -5.01
N LYS A 78 -4.26 22.74 -6.19
CA LYS A 78 -3.25 22.97 -7.24
C LYS A 78 -3.29 24.46 -7.57
N GLU A 79 -2.17 25.14 -7.38
CA GLU A 79 -2.02 26.53 -7.82
C GLU A 79 -2.37 26.61 -9.32
N SER A 80 -3.22 27.59 -9.64
CA SER A 80 -3.74 27.89 -10.99
C SER A 80 -2.68 28.52 -11.87
#